data_AF-A0A3S4HLI0-F1
#
_entry.id   AF-A0A3S4HLI0-F1
#
_cell.length_a   1.000
_cell.length_b   1.000
_cell.length_c   1.000
_cell.angle_alpha   90.00
_cell.angle_beta   90.00
_cell.angle_gamma   90.00
#
_symmetry.space_group_name_H-M   'P 1'
#
loop_
_entity.id
_entity.type
_entity.pdbx_description
1 polymer ?
#
loop_
_entity_poly.entity_id
_entity_poly.type
_entity_poly.pdbx_seq_one_letter_code
_entity_poly.pdbx_strand_id
1 'polypeptide(L)'
;MLTLTFLVKTVIDLYVMVLLLRIWMQWTRTDFYNPFSQFVVKITQPIVGPLRRIIPSLGPIDSASLLLAFLLMTIKYPLLLLNPGRRHLPQSVQPAVWPDFTG
;
A
#
# COMPACT_ATOMS: atom_id res chain seq x y z
N MET A 1 12.31 13.59 -10.88
CA MET A 1 12.10 12.13 -10.98
C MET A 1 11.68 11.52 -9.63
N LEU A 2 12.41 11.70 -8.52
CA LEU A 2 12.08 11.12 -7.19
C LEU A 2 10.74 11.54 -6.58
N THR A 3 10.38 12.82 -6.69
CA THR A 3 9.16 13.38 -6.07
C THR A 3 7.88 12.80 -6.67
N LEU A 4 7.85 12.59 -7.99
CA LEU A 4 6.71 11.95 -8.67
C LEU A 4 6.53 10.50 -8.21
N THR A 5 7.61 9.71 -8.15
CA THR A 5 7.56 8.33 -7.66
C THR A 5 7.10 8.26 -6.20
N PHE A 6 7.55 9.19 -5.35
CA PHE A 6 7.11 9.28 -3.96
C PHE A 6 5.62 9.61 -3.84
N LEU A 7 5.12 10.54 -4.65
CA LEU A 7 3.71 10.95 -4.65
C LEU A 7 2.81 9.78 -5.09
N VAL A 8 3.18 9.10 -6.18
CA VAL A 8 2.47 7.90 -6.66
C VAL A 8 2.46 6.80 -5.59
N LYS A 9 3.60 6.52 -4.96
CA LYS A 9 3.69 5.53 -3.89
C LYS A 9 2.79 5.88 -2.71
N THR A 10 2.77 7.15 -2.31
CA THR A 10 1.94 7.65 -1.20
C THR A 10 0.46 7.49 -1.50
N VAL A 11 0.02 7.84 -2.71
CA VAL A 11 -1.37 7.67 -3.14
C VAL A 11 -1.79 6.21 -3.13
N ILE A 12 -0.94 5.31 -3.63
CA ILE A 12 -1.19 3.86 -3.60
C ILE A 12 -1.28 3.36 -2.16
N ASP A 13 -0.34 3.75 -1.29
CA ASP A 13 -0.32 3.32 0.11
C ASP A 13 -1.56 3.82 0.87
N LEU A 14 -2.00 5.07 0.63
CA LEU A 14 -3.24 5.62 1.18
C LEU A 14 -4.47 4.84 0.70
N TYR A 15 -4.54 4.51 -0.59
CA TYR A 15 -5.65 3.74 -1.13
C TYR A 15 -5.72 2.33 -0.55
N VAL A 16 -4.58 1.66 -0.39
CA VAL A 16 -4.48 0.36 0.29
C VAL A 16 -4.94 0.47 1.75
N MET A 17 -4.56 1.53 2.46
CA MET A 17 -5.02 1.76 3.82
C MET A 17 -6.56 1.87 3.91
N VAL A 18 -7.19 2.56 2.96
CA VAL A 18 -8.67 2.66 2.90
C VAL A 18 -9.32 1.30 2.60
N LEU A 19 -8.74 0.48 1.73
CA LEU A 19 -9.22 -0.89 1.49
C LEU A 19 -9.13 -1.76 2.73
N LEU A 20 -7.99 -1.71 3.44
CA LEU A 20 -7.80 -2.45 4.69
C LEU A 20 -8.77 -1.96 5.76
N LEU A 21 -9.01 -0.65 5.86
CA LEU A 21 -9.99 -0.07 6.78
C LEU A 21 -11.41 -0.60 6.49
N ARG A 22 -11.80 -0.70 5.21
CA ARG A 22 -13.09 -1.31 4.83
C ARG A 22 -13.21 -2.75 5.32
N ILE A 23 -12.18 -3.56 5.09
CA ILE A 23 -12.14 -4.96 5.52
C ILE A 23 -12.20 -5.06 7.05
N TRP A 24 -11.46 -4.20 7.74
CA TRP A 24 -11.45 -4.13 9.20
C TRP A 24 -12.83 -3.77 9.76
N MET A 25 -13.50 -2.75 9.21
CA MET A 25 -14.85 -2.37 9.62
C MET A 25 -15.89 -3.46 9.37
N GLN A 26 -15.75 -4.22 8.27
CA GLN A 26 -16.58 -5.39 8.00
C GLN A 26 -16.34 -6.50 9.01
N TRP A 27 -15.08 -6.72 9.41
CA TRP A 27 -14.70 -7.75 10.36
C TRP A 27 -15.20 -7.44 11.78
N THR A 28 -15.10 -6.18 12.21
CA THR A 28 -15.61 -5.72 13.51
C THR A 28 -17.12 -5.56 13.55
N ARG A 29 -17.82 -5.83 12.43
CA ARG A 29 -19.27 -5.59 12.26
C ARG A 29 -19.67 -4.16 12.65
N THR A 30 -18.80 -3.19 12.35
CA THR A 30 -19.09 -1.78 12.64
C THR A 30 -20.36 -1.39 11.91
N ASP A 31 -21.31 -0.76 12.61
CA ASP A 31 -22.59 -0.38 12.04
C ASP A 31 -22.41 0.40 10.73
N PHE A 32 -22.96 -0.13 9.64
CA PHE A 32 -22.99 0.53 8.33
C PHE A 32 -23.77 1.87 8.36
N TYR A 33 -24.45 2.17 9.47
CA TYR A 33 -25.10 3.44 9.74
C TYR A 33 -24.14 4.57 10.12
N ASN A 34 -22.88 4.26 10.46
CA ASN A 34 -21.91 5.31 10.75
C ASN A 34 -21.52 6.03 9.43
N PRO A 35 -21.65 7.38 9.35
CA PRO A 35 -21.30 8.14 8.15
C PRO A 35 -19.86 7.90 7.68
N PHE A 36 -18.94 7.57 8.59
CA PHE A 36 -17.56 7.22 8.25
C PHE A 36 -17.45 5.90 7.47
N SER A 37 -18.21 4.88 7.86
CA SER A 37 -18.23 3.59 7.16
C SER A 37 -18.80 3.75 5.74
N GLN A 38 -19.88 4.53 5.60
CA GLN A 38 -20.48 4.82 4.29
C GLN A 38 -19.54 5.60 3.38
N PHE A 39 -18.78 6.54 3.92
CA PHE A 39 -17.78 7.30 3.17
C PHE A 39 -16.71 6.37 2.57
N VAL A 40 -16.14 5.47 3.39
CA VAL A 40 -15.14 4.50 2.94
C VAL A 40 -15.71 3.55 1.89
N VAL A 41 -16.92 3.03 2.09
CA VAL A 41 -17.59 2.16 1.12
C VAL A 41 -17.85 2.89 -0.19
N LYS A 42 -18.33 4.14 -0.16
CA LYS A 42 -18.57 4.95 -1.37
C LYS A 42 -17.30 5.22 -2.17
N ILE A 43 -16.19 5.53 -1.51
CA ILE A 43 -14.91 5.76 -2.19
C ILE A 43 -14.36 4.49 -2.82
N THR A 44 -14.53 3.35 -2.15
CA THR A 44 -13.99 2.07 -2.62
C THR A 44 -14.92 1.36 -3.62
N GLN A 45 -16.22 1.63 -3.59
CA GLN A 45 -17.22 1.03 -4.48
C GLN A 45 -16.99 1.17 -5.99
N PRO A 46 -16.58 2.32 -6.56
CA PRO A 46 -16.40 2.43 -8.01
C PRO A 46 -15.34 1.45 -8.55
N ILE A 47 -14.37 1.07 -7.72
CA ILE A 47 -13.27 0.18 -8.10
C ILE A 47 -13.59 -1.27 -7.68
N VAL A 48 -14.11 -1.46 -6.47
CA VAL A 48 -14.44 -2.79 -5.93
C VAL A 48 -15.73 -3.36 -6.55
N GLY A 49 -16.67 -2.51 -6.96
CA GLY A 49 -17.96 -2.90 -7.54
C GLY A 49 -17.85 -3.70 -8.85
N PRO A 50 -17.08 -3.22 -9.85
CA PRO A 50 -16.77 -4.00 -11.05
C PRO A 50 -16.04 -5.30 -10.73
N LEU A 51 -15.10 -5.26 -9.79
CA LEU A 51 -14.29 -6.42 -9.40
C LEU A 51 -15.13 -7.50 -8.68
N ARG A 52 -16.13 -7.08 -7.89
CA ARG A 52 -17.12 -7.95 -7.25
C ARG A 52 -17.97 -8.76 -8.23
N ARG A 53 -18.08 -8.34 -9.49
CA ARG A 53 -18.79 -9.12 -10.52
C ARG A 53 -18.00 -10.35 -10.96
N ILE A 54 -16.67 -10.29 -10.86
CA ILE A 54 -15.77 -11.39 -11.22
C ILE A 54 -15.50 -12.27 -10.00
N ILE A 55 -15.33 -11.64 -8.83
CA ILE A 55 -15.02 -12.34 -7.58
C ILE A 55 -16.17 -12.13 -6.59
N PRO A 56 -16.98 -13.17 -6.32
CA PRO A 56 -18.03 -13.08 -5.31
C PRO A 56 -17.44 -12.87 -3.92
N SER A 57 -18.14 -12.09 -3.09
CA SER A 57 -17.78 -11.89 -1.68
C SER A 57 -17.94 -13.20 -0.89
N LEU A 58 -16.90 -13.62 -0.18
CA LEU A 58 -16.92 -14.80 0.69
C LEU A 58 -17.47 -14.40 2.07
N GLY A 59 -18.79 -14.44 2.23
CA GLY A 59 -19.45 -14.14 3.50
C GLY A 59 -19.38 -12.65 3.88
N PRO A 60 -19.04 -12.29 5.13
CA PRO A 60 -19.00 -10.89 5.58
C PRO A 60 -17.76 -10.12 5.09
N ILE A 61 -16.77 -10.80 4.53
CA ILE A 61 -15.49 -10.22 4.13
C ILE A 61 -15.49 -9.93 2.63
N ASP A 62 -15.07 -8.72 2.25
CA ASP A 62 -14.96 -8.31 0.86
C ASP A 62 -13.69 -8.87 0.19
N SER A 63 -13.81 -10.08 -0.37
CA SER A 63 -12.74 -10.77 -1.10
C SER A 63 -12.16 -9.93 -2.24
N ALA A 64 -12.99 -9.12 -2.90
CA ALA A 64 -12.57 -8.24 -3.99
C ALA A 64 -11.63 -7.13 -3.48
N SER A 65 -11.90 -6.58 -2.30
CA SER A 65 -11.01 -5.58 -1.66
C SER A 65 -9.66 -6.19 -1.27
N LEU A 66 -9.65 -7.43 -0.77
CA LEU A 66 -8.41 -8.16 -0.46
C LEU A 66 -7.58 -8.43 -1.72
N LEU A 67 -8.21 -8.91 -2.78
CA LEU A 67 -7.51 -9.18 -4.05
C LEU A 67 -6.98 -7.89 -4.67
N LEU A 68 -7.73 -6.79 -4.58
CA LEU A 68 -7.28 -5.49 -5.08
C LEU A 68 -6.05 -4.98 -4.29
N ALA A 69 -6.07 -5.09 -2.96
CA ALA A 69 -4.92 -4.74 -2.13
C ALA A 69 -3.69 -5.61 -2.46
N PHE A 70 -3.89 -6.91 -2.66
CA PHE A 70 -2.83 -7.84 -3.06
C PHE A 70 -2.25 -7.50 -4.45
N LEU A 71 -3.10 -7.18 -5.42
CA LEU A 71 -2.67 -6.79 -6.76
C LEU A 71 -1.84 -5.51 -6.73
N LEU A 72 -2.30 -4.51 -5.97
CA LEU A 72 -1.58 -3.24 -5.81
C LEU A 72 -0.22 -3.44 -5.14
N MET A 73 -0.12 -4.28 -4.10
CA MET A 73 1.17 -4.62 -3.49
C MET A 73 2.08 -5.36 -4.46
N THR A 74 1.54 -6.29 -5.23
CA THR A 74 2.27 -7.06 -6.25
C THR A 74 2.80 -6.17 -7.36
N ILE A 75 2.07 -5.12 -7.76
CA ILE A 75 2.52 -4.12 -8.75
C ILE A 75 3.52 -3.13 -8.13
N LYS A 76 3.34 -2.76 -6.85
CA LYS A 76 4.24 -1.84 -6.15
C LYS A 76 5.65 -2.42 -6.00
N TYR A 77 5.75 -3.71 -5.70
CA TYR A 77 7.03 -4.38 -5.44
C TYR A 77 8.04 -4.28 -6.60
N PRO A 78 7.71 -4.63 -7.86
CA PRO A 78 8.62 -4.48 -8.99
C PRO A 78 8.93 -3.01 -9.29
N LEU A 79 7.99 -2.09 -9.10
CA LEU A 79 8.24 -0.65 -9.25
C LEU A 79 9.29 -0.14 -8.24
N LEU A 80 9.27 -0.68 -7.02
CA LEU A 80 10.24 -0.38 -5.96
C LEU A 80 11.63 -0.97 -6.29
N LEU A 81 11.67 -2.16 -6.90
CA LEU A 81 12.90 -2.81 -7.36
C LEU A 81 13.51 -2.13 -8.60
N LEU A 82 12.69 -1.61 -9.50
CA LEU A 82 13.08 -0.85 -10.69
C LEU A 82 13.63 0.55 -10.38
N ASN A 83 13.52 1.02 -9.13
CA ASN A 83 14.22 2.20 -8.64
C ASN A 83 15.30 1.79 -7.61
N PRO A 84 16.43 1.18 -8.02
CA PRO A 84 17.52 0.78 -7.12
C PRO A 84 18.28 1.98 -6.52
N GLY A 85 17.88 3.20 -6.87
CA GLY A 85 18.53 4.44 -6.47
C GLY A 85 18.44 4.67 -4.98
N ARG A 86 19.53 4.32 -4.30
CA ARG A 86 19.83 4.55 -2.87
C ARG A 86 19.39 3.40 -1.95
N ARG A 87 20.05 2.25 -2.14
CA ARG A 87 20.67 1.62 -0.96
C ARG A 87 21.60 2.68 -0.36
N HIS A 88 21.09 3.41 0.62
CA HIS A 88 21.92 4.26 1.46
C HIS A 88 22.89 3.30 2.14
N LEU A 89 24.08 3.13 1.56
CA LEU A 89 25.17 2.47 2.25
C LEU A 89 25.29 3.23 3.59
N PRO A 90 25.10 2.56 4.73
CA PRO A 90 25.23 3.22 6.01
C PRO A 90 26.64 3.82 6.07
N GLN A 91 26.76 5.07 6.53
CA GLN A 91 28.04 5.79 6.60
C GLN A 91 29.10 5.04 7.42
N SER A 92 28.70 4.03 8.20
CA SER A 92 29.60 3.09 8.89
C SER A 92 30.42 2.17 7.96
N VAL A 93 30.10 2.10 6.66
CA VAL A 93 30.85 1.32 5.67
C VAL A 93 31.75 2.22 4.80
N GLN A 94 31.86 3.51 5.14
CA GLN A 94 33.06 4.24 4.72
C GLN A 94 34.21 3.65 5.53
N PRO A 95 35.23 3.01 4.90
CA PRO A 95 36.47 2.81 5.62
C PRO A 95 36.86 4.22 6.07
N ALA A 96 36.85 4.45 7.39
CA ALA A 96 37.47 5.62 7.95
C ALA A 96 38.82 5.71 7.26
N VAL A 97 39.03 6.72 6.44
CA VAL A 97 40.33 7.02 5.85
C VAL A 97 41.22 7.21 7.06
N TRP A 98 41.89 6.14 7.46
CA TRP A 98 42.84 6.14 8.56
C TRP A 98 43.89 7.15 8.14
N PRO A 99 44.13 8.23 8.90
CA PRO A 99 45.28 9.06 8.62
C PRO A 99 46.50 8.16 8.68
N ASP A 100 47.32 8.28 7.65
CA ASP A 100 48.40 7.38 7.31
C ASP A 100 49.41 7.31 8.47
N PHE A 101 49.23 6.36 9.39
CA PHE A 101 50.21 6.03 10.43
C PHE A 101 51.33 5.15 9.84
N THR A 102 51.93 5.62 8.75
CA THR A 102 53.17 5.07 8.21
C THR A 102 54.27 6.10 8.35
N GLY A 103 55.10 5.94 9.38
CA GLY A 103 56.45 6.50 9.48
C GLY A 103 56.57 7.76 10.30
#